data_AF-A0A6A9SDF0-F1
#
_entry.id   AF-A0A6A9SDF0-F1
#
_cell.length_a   1.000
_cell.length_b   1.000
_cell.length_c   1.000
_cell.angle_alpha   90.00
_cell.angle_beta   90.00
_cell.angle_gamma   90.00
#
_symmetry.space_group_name_H-M   'P 1'
#
loop_
_entity.id
_entity.type
_entity.pdbx_description
1 polymer ?
#
loop_
_entity_poly.entity_id
_entity_poly.type
_entity_poly.pdbx_seq_one_letter_code
_entity_poly.pdbx_strand_id
1 'polypeptide(L)'
;MDAFIGQGFSTDSESAGQLLDDPEISSIGDAVEASLADSRFNRAVVAVAFATEKGVQHLNSMARSGSIDDVEVHVGVDEEVTSKDALEAILGSDLSGFVYHAGGTYHPKLFYFEGPERVRALVGSGNLTQDGLYTNYEAALLADLEKNADAVADLEQYLEQIERHGNTLSEDLISDLVDDEKVKTEAEQRQQRAAESSSTEGTSGGGSPSYKADVPRQSAPSLPSSGSSGGSTPSGEASDGTLVLESLDEYQLEREEMPDIPPVRTFPTKTDRDYYKQLISENDNQVNFMRRIIREEGRIRKGELKDILREQLDVNISGSFDADLRVLWRTTDEVRREGRGDDQMLIWTGE
;
A
#
# COMPACT_ATOMS: atom_id res chain seq x y z
N MET A 1 6.57 22.39 -23.49
CA MET A 1 5.28 23.14 -23.60
C MET A 1 4.46 22.69 -22.42
N ASP A 2 3.60 23.58 -21.91
CA ASP A 2 2.81 23.30 -20.72
C ASP A 2 1.34 23.55 -21.02
N ALA A 3 0.47 22.78 -20.36
CA ALA A 3 -0.97 22.82 -20.50
C ALA A 3 -1.64 22.74 -19.14
N PHE A 4 -2.81 23.35 -19.00
CA PHE A 4 -3.60 23.29 -17.78
C PHE A 4 -4.81 22.37 -18.01
N ILE A 5 -5.07 21.47 -17.08
CA ILE A 5 -6.26 20.62 -17.09
C ILE A 5 -7.13 21.05 -15.91
N GLY A 6 -8.31 21.58 -16.22
CA GLY A 6 -9.37 21.83 -15.26
C GLY A 6 -10.44 20.77 -15.44
N GLN A 7 -10.63 19.93 -14.44
CA GLN A 7 -11.65 18.89 -14.41
C GLN A 7 -12.86 19.37 -13.63
N GLY A 8 -14.04 18.88 -14.02
CA GLY A 8 -15.33 19.31 -13.49
C GLY A 8 -16.01 20.27 -14.46
N PHE A 9 -17.30 20.04 -14.71
CA PHE A 9 -18.12 20.69 -15.75
C PHE A 9 -17.96 20.17 -17.19
N SER A 10 -17.23 19.08 -17.45
CA SER A 10 -17.13 18.48 -18.81
C SER A 10 -16.68 19.47 -19.88
N THR A 11 -15.70 20.32 -19.53
CA THR A 11 -15.10 21.28 -20.46
C THR A 11 -13.74 20.74 -20.90
N ASP A 12 -13.56 20.56 -22.20
CA ASP A 12 -12.28 20.13 -22.76
C ASP A 12 -11.20 21.18 -22.49
N SER A 13 -9.99 20.73 -22.18
CA SER A 13 -8.82 21.60 -22.09
C SER A 13 -8.21 21.79 -23.47
N GLU A 14 -8.48 22.94 -24.07
CA GLU A 14 -7.88 23.32 -25.36
C GLU A 14 -6.35 23.25 -25.31
N SER A 15 -5.73 23.72 -24.23
CA SER A 15 -4.27 23.70 -24.08
C SER A 15 -3.70 22.28 -23.97
N ALA A 16 -4.39 21.39 -23.24
CA ALA A 16 -3.95 20.01 -23.10
C ALA A 16 -4.18 19.24 -24.39
N GLY A 17 -5.30 19.49 -25.07
CA GLY A 17 -5.57 18.85 -26.33
C GLY A 17 -4.64 19.27 -27.46
N GLN A 18 -4.20 20.53 -27.49
CA GLN A 18 -3.14 20.95 -28.40
C GLN A 18 -1.80 20.28 -28.09
N LEU A 19 -1.47 20.11 -26.81
CA LEU A 19 -0.20 19.54 -26.38
C LEU A 19 -0.14 18.01 -26.58
N LEU A 20 -1.27 17.33 -26.40
CA LEU A 20 -1.41 15.87 -26.54
C LEU A 20 -1.88 15.43 -27.93
N ASP A 21 -2.18 16.38 -28.83
CA ASP A 21 -2.79 16.14 -30.15
C ASP A 21 -4.12 15.38 -30.06
N ASP A 22 -4.91 15.69 -29.03
CA ASP A 22 -6.21 15.09 -28.75
C ASP A 22 -7.21 16.15 -28.24
N PRO A 23 -8.19 16.59 -29.05
CA PRO A 23 -9.12 17.64 -28.63
C PRO A 23 -10.07 17.21 -27.51
N GLU A 24 -10.17 15.92 -27.17
CA GLU A 24 -11.12 15.38 -26.18
C GLU A 24 -10.55 15.34 -24.75
N ILE A 25 -9.33 15.84 -24.52
CA ILE A 25 -8.72 15.86 -23.19
C ILE A 25 -9.51 16.78 -22.26
N SER A 26 -10.24 16.19 -21.32
CA SER A 26 -11.14 16.89 -20.40
C SER A 26 -10.86 16.59 -18.92
N SER A 27 -10.09 15.53 -18.66
CA SER A 27 -9.82 15.02 -17.33
C SER A 27 -8.35 14.63 -17.13
N ILE A 28 -7.97 14.43 -15.87
CA ILE A 28 -6.64 13.89 -15.54
C ILE A 28 -6.49 12.48 -16.11
N GLY A 29 -7.55 11.67 -16.06
CA GLY A 29 -7.58 10.33 -16.62
C GLY A 29 -7.30 10.31 -18.13
N ASP A 30 -7.93 11.20 -18.91
CA ASP A 30 -7.70 11.29 -20.36
C ASP A 30 -6.23 11.62 -20.67
N ALA A 31 -5.65 12.57 -19.93
CA ALA A 31 -4.26 12.96 -20.11
C ALA A 31 -3.27 11.85 -19.71
N VAL A 32 -3.59 11.07 -18.67
CA VAL A 32 -2.81 9.89 -18.27
C VAL A 32 -2.89 8.80 -19.35
N GLU A 33 -4.09 8.52 -19.87
CA GLU A 33 -4.30 7.55 -20.95
C GLU A 33 -3.48 7.90 -22.20
N ALA A 34 -3.62 9.14 -22.68
CA ALA A 34 -2.88 9.65 -23.82
C ALA A 34 -1.36 9.57 -23.61
N SER A 35 -0.89 9.76 -22.37
CA SER A 35 0.54 9.68 -22.04
C SER A 35 1.07 8.24 -21.97
N LEU A 36 0.26 7.28 -21.48
CA LEU A 36 0.61 5.85 -21.50
C LEU A 36 0.63 5.29 -22.94
N ALA A 37 -0.21 5.82 -23.83
CA ALA A 37 -0.26 5.43 -25.25
C ALA A 37 0.85 6.06 -26.11
N ASP A 38 1.57 7.05 -25.60
CA ASP A 38 2.57 7.79 -26.37
C ASP A 38 3.91 7.06 -26.41
N SER A 39 4.23 6.49 -27.58
CA SER A 39 5.44 5.70 -27.85
C SER A 39 6.79 6.41 -27.62
N ARG A 40 6.79 7.70 -27.30
CA ARG A 40 8.00 8.43 -26.88
C ARG A 40 8.45 8.03 -25.49
N PHE A 41 7.55 7.51 -24.66
CA PHE A 41 7.82 7.12 -23.29
C PHE A 41 7.92 5.60 -23.15
N ASN A 42 8.71 5.14 -22.19
CA ASN A 42 8.96 3.73 -21.92
C ASN A 42 8.91 3.37 -20.43
N ARG A 43 8.77 4.37 -19.55
CA ARG A 43 8.53 4.20 -18.11
C ARG A 43 7.49 5.19 -17.62
N ALA A 44 6.68 4.78 -16.64
CA ALA A 44 5.74 5.64 -15.96
C ALA A 44 5.83 5.46 -14.44
N VAL A 45 5.72 6.57 -13.70
CA VAL A 45 5.64 6.59 -12.23
C VAL A 45 4.38 7.33 -11.82
N VAL A 46 3.54 6.67 -11.04
CA VAL A 46 2.31 7.23 -10.46
C VAL A 46 2.51 7.39 -8.95
N ALA A 47 2.79 8.60 -8.50
CA ALA A 47 3.00 8.93 -7.09
C ALA A 47 1.80 9.70 -6.54
N VAL A 48 0.95 9.02 -5.76
CA VAL A 48 -0.33 9.56 -5.28
C VAL A 48 -0.55 9.30 -3.79
N ALA A 49 -1.22 10.22 -3.13
CA ALA A 49 -1.58 10.06 -1.72
C ALA A 49 -2.54 8.89 -1.52
N PHE A 50 -3.55 8.79 -2.40
CA PHE A 50 -4.66 7.86 -2.24
C PHE A 50 -4.94 7.05 -3.50
N ALA A 51 -5.34 5.79 -3.32
CA ALA A 51 -5.83 4.95 -4.41
C ALA A 51 -7.11 4.18 -4.03
N THR A 52 -8.00 3.98 -4.99
CA THR A 52 -9.16 3.07 -4.86
C THR A 52 -9.06 1.94 -5.88
N GLU A 53 -9.76 0.83 -5.66
CA GLU A 53 -9.72 -0.35 -6.53
C GLU A 53 -10.02 0.05 -7.99
N LYS A 54 -11.08 0.84 -8.18
CA LYS A 54 -11.47 1.33 -9.50
C LYS A 54 -10.43 2.23 -10.15
N GLY A 55 -9.79 3.11 -9.38
CA GLY A 55 -8.74 3.98 -9.92
C GLY A 55 -7.55 3.17 -10.44
N VAL A 56 -7.15 2.15 -9.67
CA VAL A 56 -6.11 1.19 -10.09
C VAL A 56 -6.55 0.40 -11.31
N GLN A 57 -7.81 -0.06 -11.38
CA GLN A 57 -8.34 -0.78 -12.54
C GLN A 57 -8.30 0.07 -13.82
N HIS A 58 -8.59 1.37 -13.72
CA HIS A 58 -8.41 2.29 -14.85
C HIS A 58 -6.95 2.33 -15.29
N LEU A 59 -6.02 2.56 -14.35
CA LEU A 59 -4.58 2.61 -14.67
C LEU A 59 -4.08 1.32 -15.31
N ASN A 60 -4.44 0.17 -14.75
CA ASN A 60 -4.06 -1.14 -15.29
C ASN A 60 -4.64 -1.34 -16.70
N SER A 61 -5.88 -0.93 -16.95
CA SER A 61 -6.48 -0.97 -18.29
C SER A 61 -5.70 -0.09 -19.27
N MET A 62 -5.41 1.17 -18.89
CA MET A 62 -4.68 2.13 -19.73
C MET A 62 -3.25 1.66 -20.02
N ALA A 63 -2.55 1.13 -19.02
CA ALA A 63 -1.21 0.58 -19.16
C ALA A 63 -1.18 -0.61 -20.13
N ARG A 64 -2.13 -1.55 -20.00
CA ARG A 64 -2.25 -2.72 -20.90
C ARG A 64 -2.54 -2.36 -22.35
N SER A 65 -3.27 -1.29 -22.60
CA SER A 65 -3.51 -0.78 -23.96
C SER A 65 -2.43 0.18 -24.44
N GLY A 66 -1.57 0.63 -23.54
CA GLY A 66 -0.52 1.61 -23.81
C GLY A 66 0.72 1.00 -24.45
N SER A 67 1.77 1.82 -24.48
CA SER A 67 3.08 1.47 -25.05
C SER A 67 4.19 1.32 -24.00
N ILE A 68 3.84 1.53 -22.73
CA ILE A 68 4.76 1.50 -21.58
C ILE A 68 4.57 0.19 -20.82
N ASP A 69 5.62 -0.62 -20.78
CA ASP A 69 5.63 -1.90 -20.05
C ASP A 69 6.10 -1.77 -18.59
N ASP A 70 6.76 -0.65 -18.24
CA ASP A 70 7.27 -0.37 -16.90
C ASP A 70 6.45 0.75 -16.23
N VAL A 71 5.49 0.35 -15.39
CA VAL A 71 4.60 1.28 -14.67
C VAL A 71 4.69 1.01 -13.18
N GLU A 72 5.19 2.01 -12.45
CA GLU A 72 5.38 1.97 -10.99
C GLU A 72 4.34 2.82 -10.28
N VAL A 73 3.77 2.30 -9.19
CA VAL A 73 2.75 2.97 -8.38
C VAL A 73 3.27 3.16 -6.96
N HIS A 74 3.42 4.41 -6.55
CA HIS A 74 3.81 4.81 -5.21
C HIS A 74 2.61 5.42 -4.48
N VAL A 75 2.08 4.72 -3.49
CA VAL A 75 0.82 5.05 -2.83
C VAL A 75 0.96 5.22 -1.32
N GLY A 76 0.33 6.26 -0.79
CA GLY A 76 0.20 6.46 0.66
C GLY A 76 -0.95 5.66 1.25
N VAL A 77 -0.85 5.29 2.52
CA VAL A 77 -1.94 4.64 3.27
C VAL A 77 -2.39 5.44 4.49
N ASP A 78 -1.94 6.70 4.56
CA ASP A 78 -2.38 7.63 5.59
C ASP A 78 -3.86 8.05 5.35
N GLU A 79 -4.55 8.50 6.40
CA GLU A 79 -5.96 8.96 6.36
C GLU A 79 -7.00 7.91 5.92
N GLU A 80 -6.64 6.61 5.90
CA GLU A 80 -7.53 5.46 5.62
C GLU A 80 -8.28 5.53 4.26
N VAL A 81 -7.84 6.36 3.31
CA VAL A 81 -8.50 6.47 1.99
C VAL A 81 -8.07 5.33 1.07
N THR A 82 -6.77 5.02 1.03
CA THR A 82 -6.27 3.89 0.24
C THR A 82 -6.86 2.59 0.75
N SER A 83 -7.58 1.88 -0.12
CA SER A 83 -8.27 0.65 0.27
C SER A 83 -7.36 -0.57 0.14
N LYS A 84 -7.67 -1.60 0.95
CA LYS A 84 -7.07 -2.92 0.79
C LYS A 84 -7.26 -3.44 -0.64
N ASP A 85 -8.46 -3.26 -1.19
CA ASP A 85 -8.81 -3.70 -2.55
C ASP A 85 -7.93 -3.00 -3.61
N ALA A 86 -7.55 -1.73 -3.41
CA ALA A 86 -6.62 -1.04 -4.29
C ALA A 86 -5.22 -1.66 -4.26
N LEU A 87 -4.70 -1.97 -3.06
CA LEU A 87 -3.40 -2.60 -2.91
C LEU A 87 -3.38 -4.01 -3.51
N GLU A 88 -4.42 -4.81 -3.27
CA GLU A 88 -4.57 -6.13 -3.90
C GLU A 88 -4.67 -6.03 -5.43
N ALA A 89 -5.35 -5.00 -5.95
CA ALA A 89 -5.45 -4.75 -7.39
C ALA A 89 -4.10 -4.36 -8.02
N ILE A 90 -3.26 -3.58 -7.33
CA ILE A 90 -1.89 -3.27 -7.78
C ILE A 90 -1.07 -4.56 -7.79
N LEU A 91 -1.05 -5.29 -6.67
CA LEU A 91 -0.24 -6.50 -6.51
C LEU A 91 -0.64 -7.62 -7.50
N GLY A 92 -1.91 -7.70 -7.88
CA GLY A 92 -2.43 -8.67 -8.85
C GLY A 92 -2.31 -8.24 -10.32
N SER A 93 -1.62 -7.13 -10.61
CA SER A 93 -1.42 -6.60 -11.96
C SER A 93 0.04 -6.67 -12.39
N ASP A 94 0.33 -6.23 -13.62
CA ASP A 94 1.71 -6.14 -14.14
C ASP A 94 2.43 -4.87 -13.66
N LEU A 95 1.81 -4.11 -12.74
CA LEU A 95 2.35 -2.88 -12.17
C LEU A 95 3.27 -3.18 -10.98
N SER A 96 4.34 -2.41 -10.82
CA SER A 96 5.16 -2.41 -9.60
C SER A 96 4.51 -1.53 -8.54
N GLY A 97 4.47 -1.98 -7.28
CA GLY A 97 3.81 -1.25 -6.18
C GLY A 97 4.74 -0.93 -5.02
N PHE A 98 4.64 0.29 -4.50
CA PHE A 98 5.33 0.76 -3.30
C PHE A 98 4.35 1.49 -2.36
N VAL A 99 4.44 1.19 -1.06
CA VAL A 99 3.57 1.76 -0.03
C VAL A 99 4.34 2.62 0.96
N TYR A 100 3.75 3.76 1.30
CA TYR A 100 4.32 4.75 2.20
C TYR A 100 3.49 4.90 3.47
N HIS A 101 4.16 4.72 4.62
CA HIS A 101 3.61 4.97 5.94
C HIS A 101 4.75 5.27 6.95
N ALA A 102 5.24 6.51 7.01
CA ALA A 102 6.29 6.88 7.96
C ALA A 102 6.32 8.39 8.28
N GLY A 103 6.22 8.74 9.57
CA GLY A 103 6.63 10.03 10.14
C GLY A 103 5.89 11.31 9.71
N GLY A 104 5.04 11.23 8.67
CA GLY A 104 4.23 12.31 8.11
C GLY A 104 3.37 11.80 6.94
N THR A 105 2.40 12.60 6.48
CA THR A 105 1.47 12.19 5.41
C THR A 105 2.19 12.15 4.06
N TYR A 106 2.23 10.98 3.42
CA TYR A 106 2.65 10.87 2.03
C TYR A 106 1.55 11.42 1.13
N HIS A 107 1.76 12.64 0.60
CA HIS A 107 0.70 13.38 -0.10
C HIS A 107 0.98 13.89 -1.54
N PRO A 108 1.90 13.29 -2.34
CA PRO A 108 2.04 13.67 -3.75
C PRO A 108 0.79 13.34 -4.55
N LYS A 109 0.69 13.97 -5.72
CA LYS A 109 -0.27 13.71 -6.80
C LYS A 109 0.45 14.04 -8.12
N LEU A 110 1.32 13.11 -8.52
CA LEU A 110 2.23 13.21 -9.65
C LEU A 110 2.03 11.99 -10.55
N PHE A 111 1.84 12.25 -11.84
CA PHE A 111 1.92 11.24 -12.89
C PHE A 111 3.10 11.62 -13.78
N TYR A 112 4.13 10.78 -13.82
CA TYR A 112 5.38 11.04 -14.51
C TYR A 112 5.60 9.99 -15.59
N PHE A 113 5.97 10.42 -16.79
CA PHE A 113 6.23 9.57 -17.95
C PHE A 113 7.59 9.94 -18.51
N GLU A 114 8.40 8.93 -18.74
CA GLU A 114 9.81 9.09 -19.09
C GLU A 114 10.11 8.37 -20.39
N GLY A 115 10.90 9.05 -21.22
CA GLY A 115 11.46 8.50 -22.44
C GLY A 115 12.90 8.98 -22.64
N PRO A 116 13.56 8.52 -23.72
CA PRO A 116 14.97 8.82 -23.95
C PRO A 116 15.27 10.32 -24.10
N GLU A 117 14.37 11.05 -24.77
CA GLU A 117 14.56 12.46 -25.10
C GLU A 117 13.60 13.39 -24.35
N ARG A 118 12.52 12.84 -23.78
CA ARG A 118 11.39 13.61 -23.25
C ARG A 118 10.91 13.09 -21.92
N VAL A 119 10.38 14.00 -21.13
CA VAL A 119 9.63 13.71 -19.91
C VAL A 119 8.29 14.41 -20.00
N ARG A 120 7.24 13.73 -19.58
CA ARG A 120 5.93 14.34 -19.35
C ARG A 120 5.55 14.19 -17.89
N ALA A 121 5.10 15.29 -17.28
CA ALA A 121 4.66 15.28 -15.89
C ALA A 121 3.29 15.95 -15.76
N LEU A 122 2.37 15.28 -15.06
CA LEU A 122 1.13 15.83 -14.56
C LEU A 122 1.26 16.04 -13.06
N VAL A 123 1.14 17.28 -12.60
CA VAL A 123 1.14 17.62 -11.17
C VAL A 123 -0.16 18.35 -10.83
N GLY A 124 -0.91 17.84 -9.86
CA GLY A 124 -2.23 18.40 -9.58
C GLY A 124 -2.88 17.92 -8.31
N SER A 125 -4.20 18.01 -8.25
CA SER A 125 -5.01 17.60 -7.09
C SER A 125 -5.57 16.16 -7.19
N GLY A 126 -5.54 15.56 -8.39
CA GLY A 126 -6.11 14.23 -8.67
C GLY A 126 -5.30 13.07 -8.08
N ASN A 127 -5.99 12.21 -7.32
CA ASN A 127 -5.47 10.93 -6.82
C ASN A 127 -5.82 9.77 -7.77
N LEU A 128 -5.27 8.57 -7.52
CA LEU A 128 -5.59 7.36 -8.28
C LEU A 128 -6.94 6.75 -7.84
N THR A 129 -8.00 7.53 -7.99
CA THR A 129 -9.37 7.12 -7.70
C THR A 129 -10.23 7.40 -8.93
N GLN A 130 -11.34 6.68 -9.11
CA GLN A 130 -12.25 6.95 -10.23
C GLN A 130 -12.68 8.43 -10.27
N ASP A 131 -12.92 9.01 -9.09
CA ASP A 131 -13.36 10.40 -8.98
C ASP A 131 -12.21 11.39 -9.22
N GLY A 132 -11.02 11.12 -8.68
CA GLY A 132 -9.84 11.95 -8.92
C GLY A 132 -9.38 11.94 -10.38
N LEU A 133 -9.60 10.84 -11.10
CA LEU A 133 -9.27 10.74 -12.52
C LEU A 133 -10.32 11.37 -13.45
N TYR A 134 -11.62 11.36 -13.08
CA TYR A 134 -12.68 11.68 -14.06
C TYR A 134 -13.83 12.56 -13.56
N THR A 135 -14.17 12.58 -12.27
CA THR A 135 -15.47 13.15 -11.83
C THR A 135 -15.37 14.33 -10.87
N ASN A 136 -14.30 14.41 -10.08
CA ASN A 136 -14.08 15.51 -9.13
C ASN A 136 -13.74 16.82 -9.84
N TYR A 137 -13.87 17.93 -9.11
CA TYR A 137 -13.31 19.21 -9.51
C TYR A 137 -11.82 19.20 -9.20
N GLU A 138 -10.99 18.89 -10.20
CA GLU A 138 -9.54 18.77 -10.07
C GLU A 138 -8.83 19.82 -10.93
N ALA A 139 -7.62 20.16 -10.53
CA ALA A 139 -6.74 21.01 -11.32
C ALA A 139 -5.37 20.36 -11.43
N ALA A 140 -4.81 20.34 -12.63
CA ALA A 140 -3.47 19.82 -12.89
C ALA A 140 -2.73 20.66 -13.93
N LEU A 141 -1.41 20.73 -13.77
CA LEU A 141 -0.50 21.22 -14.80
C LEU A 141 0.15 20.02 -15.47
N LEU A 142 0.07 19.98 -16.81
CA LEU A 142 0.72 19.03 -17.68
C LEU A 142 1.91 19.72 -18.34
N ALA A 143 3.11 19.19 -18.14
CA ALA A 143 4.33 19.70 -18.77
C ALA A 143 4.94 18.61 -19.66
N ASP A 144 5.27 18.94 -20.91
CA ASP A 144 6.06 18.10 -21.82
C ASP A 144 7.42 18.78 -22.05
N LEU A 145 8.46 18.16 -21.50
CA LEU A 145 9.78 18.72 -21.25
C LEU A 145 10.86 17.92 -22.00
N GLU A 146 11.93 18.60 -22.41
CA GLU A 146 13.16 17.92 -22.84
C GLU A 146 13.80 17.23 -21.63
N LYS A 147 14.35 16.04 -21.84
CA LYS A 147 14.97 15.22 -20.78
C LYS A 147 16.07 15.95 -20.00
N ASN A 148 16.75 16.92 -20.63
CA ASN A 148 17.85 17.68 -20.04
C ASN A 148 17.44 19.01 -19.40
N ALA A 149 16.14 19.29 -19.24
CA ALA A 149 15.67 20.51 -18.58
C ALA A 149 15.92 20.46 -17.06
N ASP A 150 16.24 21.60 -16.44
CA ASP A 150 16.52 21.68 -15.00
C ASP A 150 15.35 21.16 -14.15
N ALA A 151 14.10 21.46 -14.55
CA ALA A 151 12.90 20.98 -13.87
C ALA A 151 12.77 19.44 -13.90
N VAL A 152 13.32 18.78 -14.92
CA VAL A 152 13.35 17.30 -14.98
C VAL A 152 14.33 16.76 -13.95
N ALA A 153 15.49 17.39 -13.78
CA ALA A 153 16.45 16.99 -12.75
C ALA A 153 15.87 17.14 -11.33
N ASP A 154 15.10 18.20 -11.07
CA ASP A 154 14.40 18.39 -9.79
C ASP A 154 13.32 17.31 -9.56
N LEU A 155 12.56 16.96 -10.59
CA LEU A 155 11.56 15.89 -10.53
C LEU A 155 12.21 14.52 -10.28
N GLU A 156 13.29 14.21 -10.99
CA GLU A 156 14.04 12.95 -10.81
C GLU A 156 14.64 12.85 -9.41
N GLN A 157 15.21 13.94 -8.89
CA GLN A 157 15.68 13.99 -7.51
C GLN A 157 14.54 13.71 -6.53
N TYR A 158 13.36 14.28 -6.77
CA TYR A 158 12.19 14.02 -5.93
C TYR A 158 11.73 12.55 -5.99
N LEU A 159 11.67 11.96 -7.18
CA LEU A 159 11.31 10.56 -7.37
C LEU A 159 12.32 9.62 -6.70
N GLU A 160 13.63 9.91 -6.80
CA GLU A 160 14.67 9.14 -6.14
C GLU A 160 14.52 9.17 -4.60
N GLN A 161 14.08 10.30 -4.03
CA GLN A 161 13.76 10.38 -2.60
C GLN A 161 12.54 9.54 -2.26
N ILE A 162 11.50 9.54 -3.09
CA ILE A 162 10.32 8.70 -2.87
C ILE A 162 10.74 7.22 -2.93
N GLU A 163 11.40 6.78 -3.99
CA GLU A 163 11.81 5.39 -4.19
C GLU A 163 12.61 4.82 -3.00
N ARG A 164 13.53 5.60 -2.43
CA ARG A 164 14.34 5.19 -1.26
C ARG A 164 13.53 4.88 0.01
N HIS A 165 12.35 5.45 0.18
CA HIS A 165 11.56 5.35 1.41
C HIS A 165 10.29 4.51 1.24
N GLY A 166 10.07 3.93 0.06
CA GLY A 166 8.91 3.09 -0.23
C GLY A 166 9.11 1.66 0.26
N ASN A 167 8.07 1.08 0.84
CA ASN A 167 8.04 -0.35 1.11
C ASN A 167 7.49 -1.07 -0.11
N THR A 168 8.23 -2.02 -0.66
CA THR A 168 7.73 -2.85 -1.77
C THR A 168 6.43 -3.54 -1.36
N LEU A 169 5.41 -3.39 -2.20
CA LEU A 169 4.10 -3.98 -1.97
C LEU A 169 4.19 -5.50 -2.01
N SER A 170 3.60 -6.15 -1.01
CA SER A 170 3.55 -7.61 -0.87
C SER A 170 2.29 -8.03 -0.14
N GLU A 171 1.92 -9.32 -0.24
CA GLU A 171 0.80 -9.88 0.52
C GLU A 171 1.00 -9.68 2.03
N ASP A 172 2.23 -9.83 2.51
CA ASP A 172 2.58 -9.69 3.91
C ASP A 172 2.40 -8.25 4.41
N LEU A 173 2.85 -7.28 3.61
CA LEU A 173 2.65 -5.86 3.90
C LEU A 173 1.18 -5.48 3.91
N ILE A 174 0.37 -5.95 2.96
CA ILE A 174 -1.07 -5.71 2.95
C ILE A 174 -1.69 -6.26 4.23
N SER A 175 -1.31 -7.48 4.63
CA SER A 175 -1.80 -8.08 5.86
C SER A 175 -1.41 -7.28 7.09
N ASP A 176 -0.16 -6.79 7.19
CA ASP A 176 0.28 -5.94 8.31
C ASP A 176 -0.53 -4.65 8.40
N LEU A 177 -0.76 -4.00 7.25
CA LEU A 177 -1.54 -2.77 7.18
C LEU A 177 -3.01 -2.98 7.59
N VAL A 178 -3.60 -4.13 7.28
CA VAL A 178 -4.95 -4.49 7.74
C VAL A 178 -4.94 -4.77 9.25
N ASP A 179 -3.97 -5.54 9.73
CA ASP A 179 -3.86 -5.93 11.14
C ASP A 179 -3.57 -4.73 12.06
N ASP A 180 -2.90 -3.70 11.54
CA ASP A 180 -2.65 -2.42 12.21
C ASP A 180 -3.78 -1.39 12.00
N GLU A 181 -4.87 -1.81 11.33
CA GLU A 181 -6.04 -1.00 11.00
C GLU A 181 -5.66 0.31 10.27
N LYS A 182 -4.70 0.22 9.35
CA LYS A 182 -4.24 1.32 8.48
C LYS A 182 -4.99 1.34 7.15
N VAL A 183 -5.32 0.17 6.63
CA VAL A 183 -6.14 0.02 5.43
C VAL A 183 -7.36 -0.85 5.74
N LYS A 184 -8.47 -0.51 5.09
CA LYS A 184 -9.75 -1.22 5.20
C LYS A 184 -10.20 -1.60 3.80
N THR A 185 -11.10 -2.57 3.70
CA THR A 185 -11.81 -2.82 2.45
C THR A 185 -12.72 -1.63 2.12
N GLU A 186 -12.99 -1.41 0.83
CA GLU A 186 -13.94 -0.38 0.42
C GLU A 186 -15.35 -0.63 0.96
N ALA A 187 -15.70 -1.90 1.21
CA ALA A 187 -16.97 -2.28 1.84
C ALA A 187 -17.05 -1.77 3.29
N GLU A 188 -15.99 -1.96 4.07
CA GLU A 188 -15.89 -1.45 5.44
C GLU A 188 -15.88 0.08 5.48
N GLN A 189 -15.10 0.73 4.61
CA GLN A 189 -15.09 2.20 4.49
C GLN A 189 -16.48 2.77 4.15
N ARG A 190 -17.26 2.07 3.30
CA ARG A 190 -18.63 2.47 2.97
C ARG A 190 -19.57 2.33 4.17
N GLN A 191 -19.45 1.25 4.93
CA GLN A 191 -20.24 1.03 6.15
C GLN A 191 -19.93 2.09 7.20
N GLN A 192 -18.66 2.43 7.41
CA GLN A 192 -18.24 3.46 8.36
C GLN A 192 -18.81 4.83 8.00
N ARG A 193 -18.69 5.25 6.73
CA ARG A 193 -19.26 6.52 6.25
C ARG A 193 -20.79 6.57 6.40
N ALA A 194 -21.48 5.46 6.16
CA ALA A 194 -22.92 5.36 6.38
C ALA A 194 -23.29 5.48 7.88
N ALA A 195 -22.56 4.81 8.76
CA ALA A 195 -22.77 4.89 10.20
C ALA A 195 -22.55 6.31 10.74
N GLU A 196 -21.48 6.98 10.33
CA GLU A 196 -21.17 8.38 10.70
C GLU A 196 -22.29 9.33 10.25
N SER A 197 -22.77 9.17 9.00
CA SER A 197 -23.90 9.98 8.49
C SER A 197 -25.19 9.79 9.30
N SER A 198 -25.49 8.55 9.73
CA SER A 198 -26.68 8.25 10.54
C SER A 198 -26.59 8.73 11.99
N SER A 199 -25.37 8.79 12.55
CA SER A 199 -25.14 9.28 13.92
C SER A 199 -25.29 10.80 14.04
N THR A 200 -25.09 11.53 12.93
CA THR A 200 -25.17 12.99 12.88
C THR A 200 -26.63 13.49 12.75
N GLU A 201 -27.57 12.64 12.31
CA GLU A 201 -28.99 12.98 12.18
C GLU A 201 -29.76 12.99 13.52
N GLY A 202 -29.14 12.57 14.62
CA GLY A 202 -29.76 12.49 15.95
C GLY A 202 -29.81 13.80 16.75
N THR A 203 -29.18 14.90 16.31
CA THR A 203 -29.18 16.18 17.05
C THR A 203 -29.10 17.39 16.12
N SER A 204 -30.20 17.70 15.41
CA SER A 204 -30.67 19.08 15.20
C SER A 204 -31.88 19.10 14.25
N GLY A 205 -33.05 19.47 14.77
CA GLY A 205 -34.13 20.00 13.94
C GLY A 205 -33.72 21.36 13.40
N GLY A 206 -33.40 21.44 12.10
CA GLY A 206 -33.10 22.67 11.38
C GLY A 206 -32.70 22.34 9.95
N GLY A 207 -33.55 22.68 8.99
CA GLY A 207 -33.32 22.38 7.57
C GLY A 207 -31.95 22.90 7.10
N SER A 208 -31.08 21.98 6.66
CA SER A 208 -29.82 22.34 6.03
C SER A 208 -30.11 23.05 4.69
N PRO A 209 -29.44 24.18 4.37
CA PRO A 209 -29.55 24.78 3.06
C PRO A 209 -28.98 23.81 2.01
N SER A 210 -29.77 23.50 0.98
CA SER A 210 -29.29 22.73 -0.17
C SER A 210 -28.35 23.60 -1.00
N TYR A 211 -27.06 23.61 -0.65
CA TYR A 211 -25.99 24.23 -1.46
C TYR A 211 -25.68 23.44 -2.75
N LYS A 212 -26.54 22.52 -3.18
CA LYS A 212 -26.34 21.74 -4.40
C LYS A 212 -26.72 22.59 -5.61
N ALA A 213 -25.71 23.13 -6.29
CA ALA A 213 -25.88 23.62 -7.64
C ALA A 213 -26.18 22.44 -8.58
N ASP A 214 -27.12 22.65 -9.51
CA ASP A 214 -27.49 21.66 -10.53
C ASP A 214 -26.44 21.72 -11.64
N VAL A 215 -25.40 20.90 -11.51
CA VAL A 215 -24.23 20.90 -12.39
C VAL A 215 -24.12 19.56 -13.11
N PRO A 216 -23.93 19.55 -14.45
CA PRO A 216 -23.64 18.32 -15.20
C PRO A 216 -22.41 17.62 -14.62
N ARG A 217 -22.55 16.35 -14.23
CA ARG A 217 -21.42 15.52 -13.79
C ARG A 217 -20.90 14.71 -14.97
N GLN A 218 -19.59 14.69 -15.13
CA GLN A 218 -18.93 13.78 -16.05
C GLN A 218 -19.11 12.34 -15.54
N SER A 219 -19.47 11.45 -16.45
CA SER A 219 -19.55 10.02 -16.13
C SER A 219 -18.19 9.40 -16.43
N ALA A 220 -17.62 8.70 -15.45
CA ALA A 220 -16.37 7.97 -15.65
C ALA A 220 -16.54 6.93 -16.78
N PRO A 221 -15.50 6.68 -17.60
CA PRO A 221 -15.54 5.66 -18.63
C PRO A 221 -15.80 4.27 -18.01
N SER A 222 -16.42 3.39 -18.80
CA SER A 222 -16.70 2.02 -18.35
C SER A 222 -15.43 1.17 -18.48
N LEU A 223 -15.08 0.43 -17.43
CA LEU A 223 -13.97 -0.52 -17.48
C LEU A 223 -14.32 -1.68 -18.43
N PRO A 224 -13.35 -2.16 -19.24
CA PRO A 224 -13.56 -3.34 -20.07
C PRO A 224 -13.82 -4.59 -19.21
N SER A 225 -14.74 -5.45 -19.63
CA SER A 225 -15.06 -6.70 -18.91
C SER A 225 -13.88 -7.66 -18.94
N SER A 226 -13.26 -7.95 -17.80
CA SER A 226 -12.17 -8.93 -17.70
C SER A 226 -12.73 -10.35 -17.66
N GLY A 227 -12.36 -11.16 -18.66
CA GLY A 227 -12.57 -12.60 -18.66
C GLY A 227 -11.52 -13.29 -17.77
N SER A 228 -11.98 -14.20 -16.93
CA SER A 228 -11.13 -14.99 -16.02
C SER A 228 -10.30 -16.02 -16.81
N SER A 229 -8.98 -15.90 -16.74
CA SER A 229 -8.01 -16.98 -17.02
C SER A 229 -7.02 -16.96 -15.85
N GLY A 230 -6.76 -18.02 -15.10
CA GLY A 230 -6.55 -19.41 -15.49
C GLY A 230 -5.15 -19.76 -14.99
N GLY A 231 -5.05 -20.16 -13.72
CA GLY A 231 -3.79 -20.32 -12.99
C GLY A 231 -2.85 -21.35 -13.60
N SER A 232 -1.55 -21.12 -13.46
CA SER A 232 -0.50 -22.10 -13.72
C SER A 232 0.62 -21.92 -12.70
N THR A 233 0.90 -22.99 -11.97
CA THR A 233 2.03 -23.14 -11.04
C THR A 233 3.30 -23.52 -11.81
N PRO A 234 4.48 -23.23 -11.24
CA PRO A 234 5.56 -24.20 -11.27
C PRO A 234 6.23 -24.43 -9.91
N SER A 235 6.91 -25.56 -9.86
CA SER A 235 7.53 -26.27 -8.75
C SER A 235 9.06 -26.22 -8.75
N GLY A 236 9.69 -26.35 -7.58
CA GLY A 236 11.11 -26.72 -7.35
C GLY A 236 12.01 -25.53 -7.01
N GLU A 237 13.06 -25.59 -6.19
CA GLU A 237 13.72 -26.60 -5.35
C GLU A 237 14.51 -25.84 -4.25
N ALA A 238 14.88 -26.54 -3.17
CA ALA A 238 15.58 -26.01 -2.00
C ALA A 238 17.11 -25.87 -2.19
N SER A 239 17.74 -24.95 -1.45
CA SER A 239 19.16 -25.02 -1.12
C SER A 239 19.41 -24.66 0.34
N ASP A 240 20.06 -25.59 1.01
CA ASP A 240 20.53 -25.63 2.40
C ASP A 240 21.70 -24.65 2.65
N GLY A 241 21.69 -24.03 3.83
CA GLY A 241 22.68 -23.04 4.27
C GLY A 241 22.65 -22.90 5.79
N THR A 242 23.11 -23.94 6.49
CA THR A 242 23.28 -23.95 7.95
C THR A 242 24.36 -22.95 8.39
N LEU A 243 24.00 -21.97 9.24
CA LEU A 243 24.95 -21.17 10.02
C LEU A 243 24.85 -21.58 11.50
N VAL A 244 25.98 -22.04 12.04
CA VAL A 244 26.14 -22.49 13.43
C VAL A 244 26.28 -21.26 14.33
N LEU A 245 25.36 -21.09 15.29
CA LEU A 245 25.48 -20.14 16.40
C LEU A 245 26.08 -20.87 17.62
N GLU A 246 27.16 -20.32 18.16
CA GLU A 246 27.83 -20.81 19.37
C GLU A 246 26.96 -20.54 20.61
N SER A 247 26.96 -21.53 21.51
CA SER A 247 26.15 -21.61 22.73
C SER A 247 26.47 -20.52 23.77
N LEU A 248 25.46 -19.77 24.20
CA LEU A 248 25.50 -18.95 25.41
C LEU A 248 24.86 -19.71 26.58
N ASP A 249 25.61 -20.66 27.14
CA ASP A 249 25.29 -21.32 28.42
C ASP A 249 25.87 -20.51 29.58
N GLU A 250 25.16 -19.47 30.05
CA GLU A 250 25.40 -18.96 31.41
C GLU A 250 24.27 -18.03 31.89
N TYR A 251 23.06 -18.56 32.17
CA TYR A 251 22.12 -18.00 33.18
C TYR A 251 21.04 -19.06 33.47
N GLN A 252 21.36 -20.02 34.34
CA GLN A 252 20.37 -20.93 34.93
C GLN A 252 19.70 -20.25 36.12
N LEU A 253 18.58 -19.59 35.86
CA LEU A 253 17.52 -19.35 36.86
C LEU A 253 16.30 -20.15 36.40
N GLU A 254 15.64 -20.79 37.36
CA GLU A 254 14.59 -21.81 37.23
C GLU A 254 13.56 -21.48 36.12
N ARG A 255 13.79 -22.02 34.91
CA ARG A 255 12.86 -21.91 33.78
C ARG A 255 11.66 -22.78 34.08
N GLU A 256 10.48 -22.18 34.27
CA GLU A 256 9.25 -22.94 34.07
C GLU A 256 9.28 -23.49 32.63
N GLU A 257 9.05 -24.80 32.45
CA GLU A 257 9.02 -25.41 31.12
C GLU A 257 8.03 -24.66 30.22
N MET A 258 8.44 -24.32 28.99
CA MET A 258 7.56 -23.68 28.01
C MET A 258 6.40 -24.62 27.70
N PRO A 259 5.16 -24.14 27.63
CA PRO A 259 4.04 -24.95 27.18
C PRO A 259 4.28 -25.44 25.76
N ASP A 260 3.66 -26.57 25.40
CA ASP A 260 3.73 -27.09 24.04
C ASP A 260 3.13 -26.08 23.05
N ILE A 261 3.72 -25.97 21.86
CA ILE A 261 3.18 -25.10 20.81
C ILE A 261 1.82 -25.67 20.37
N PRO A 262 0.73 -24.89 20.41
CA PRO A 262 -0.60 -25.37 20.04
C PRO A 262 -0.64 -25.94 18.62
N PRO A 263 -1.28 -27.10 18.38
CA PRO A 263 -1.39 -27.69 17.06
C PRO A 263 -2.39 -26.92 16.18
N VAL A 264 -1.91 -26.30 15.10
CA VAL A 264 -2.73 -25.50 14.18
C VAL A 264 -3.09 -26.29 12.92
N ARG A 265 -4.39 -26.34 12.58
CA ARG A 265 -4.91 -27.14 11.45
C ARG A 265 -5.21 -26.35 10.20
N THR A 266 -5.44 -25.05 10.33
CA THR A 266 -5.81 -24.13 9.24
C THR A 266 -5.04 -22.84 9.41
N PHE A 267 -4.39 -22.39 8.33
CA PHE A 267 -3.62 -21.16 8.32
C PHE A 267 -4.36 -20.10 7.49
N PRO A 268 -4.49 -18.86 7.99
CA PRO A 268 -5.11 -17.78 7.22
C PRO A 268 -4.38 -17.51 5.91
N THR A 269 -3.04 -17.57 5.92
CA THR A 269 -2.19 -17.37 4.74
C THR A 269 -1.14 -18.48 4.58
N LYS A 270 -0.49 -18.54 3.41
CA LYS A 270 0.69 -19.41 3.21
C LYS A 270 1.84 -18.98 4.12
N THR A 271 2.03 -17.68 4.32
CA THR A 271 3.04 -17.10 5.21
C THR A 271 2.85 -17.58 6.65
N ASP A 272 1.62 -17.52 7.18
CA ASP A 272 1.32 -18.01 8.54
C ASP A 272 1.71 -19.48 8.73
N ARG A 273 1.53 -20.30 7.68
CA ARG A 273 1.96 -21.70 7.68
C ARG A 273 3.48 -21.83 7.75
N ASP A 274 4.20 -21.02 6.98
CA ASP A 274 5.65 -21.14 6.87
C ASP A 274 6.34 -20.64 8.16
N TYR A 275 5.86 -19.55 8.77
CA TYR A 275 6.33 -19.12 10.10
C TYR A 275 5.92 -20.10 11.20
N TYR A 276 4.75 -20.73 11.13
CA TYR A 276 4.38 -21.76 12.10
C TYR A 276 5.29 -22.99 11.99
N LYS A 277 5.67 -23.40 10.77
CA LYS A 277 6.68 -24.45 10.58
C LYS A 277 8.01 -24.05 11.19
N GLN A 278 8.42 -22.78 11.03
CA GLN A 278 9.65 -22.27 11.63
C GLN A 278 9.59 -22.40 13.16
N LEU A 279 8.51 -21.93 13.78
CA LEU A 279 8.25 -22.03 15.22
C LEU A 279 8.39 -23.46 15.76
N ILE A 280 7.87 -24.47 15.05
CA ILE A 280 7.95 -25.89 15.49
C ILE A 280 9.25 -26.61 15.09
N SER A 281 10.04 -26.06 14.16
CA SER A 281 11.22 -26.74 13.59
C SER A 281 12.51 -26.49 14.35
N GLU A 282 12.68 -25.33 14.97
CA GLU A 282 13.92 -24.89 15.61
C GLU A 282 13.65 -24.30 16.99
N ASN A 283 14.24 -24.87 18.04
CA ASN A 283 13.97 -24.46 19.41
C ASN A 283 14.63 -23.12 19.81
N ASP A 284 15.62 -22.68 19.03
CA ASP A 284 16.43 -21.47 19.28
C ASP A 284 16.33 -20.47 18.11
N ASN A 285 15.12 -20.27 17.57
CA ASN A 285 14.83 -19.21 16.60
C ASN A 285 14.21 -17.98 17.26
N GLN A 286 14.21 -16.85 16.53
CA GLN A 286 13.69 -15.56 17.03
C GLN A 286 12.26 -15.67 17.57
N VAL A 287 11.38 -16.42 16.91
CA VAL A 287 9.99 -16.63 17.35
C VAL A 287 9.95 -17.30 18.73
N ASN A 288 10.76 -18.34 18.96
CA ASN A 288 10.83 -19.04 20.24
C ASN A 288 11.42 -18.16 21.35
N PHE A 289 12.38 -17.28 21.04
CA PHE A 289 12.85 -16.26 21.99
C PHE A 289 11.75 -15.27 22.34
N MET A 290 11.03 -14.75 21.35
CA MET A 290 9.89 -13.86 21.56
C MET A 290 8.81 -14.52 22.43
N ARG A 291 8.46 -15.77 22.12
CA ARG A 291 7.50 -16.58 22.87
C ARG A 291 7.90 -16.73 24.34
N ARG A 292 9.19 -16.98 24.62
CA ARG A 292 9.74 -17.07 25.99
C ARG A 292 9.65 -15.73 26.72
N ILE A 293 10.13 -14.64 26.11
CA ILE A 293 10.13 -13.30 26.73
C ILE A 293 8.70 -12.85 27.05
N ILE A 294 7.76 -12.98 26.11
CA ILE A 294 6.37 -12.56 26.32
C ILE A 294 5.72 -13.36 27.46
N ARG A 295 6.04 -14.66 27.57
CA ARG A 295 5.56 -15.49 28.68
C ARG A 295 6.16 -15.06 30.01
N GLU A 296 7.48 -14.89 30.07
CA GLU A 296 8.21 -14.52 31.30
C GLU A 296 7.72 -13.17 31.85
N GLU A 297 7.52 -12.19 30.97
CA GLU A 297 7.01 -10.88 31.35
C GLU A 297 5.50 -10.87 31.61
N GLY A 298 4.76 -11.79 30.97
CA GLY A 298 3.29 -11.91 31.00
C GLY A 298 2.55 -10.76 30.30
N ARG A 299 3.10 -9.54 30.35
CA ARG A 299 2.64 -8.33 29.63
C ARG A 299 3.85 -7.47 29.27
N ILE A 300 4.13 -7.27 27.98
CA ILE A 300 5.26 -6.47 27.50
C ILE A 300 4.83 -5.54 26.36
N ARG A 301 5.42 -4.34 26.27
CA ARG A 301 5.22 -3.47 25.10
C ARG A 301 6.01 -3.98 23.91
N LYS A 302 5.46 -3.83 22.70
CA LYS A 302 6.12 -4.22 21.45
C LYS A 302 7.49 -3.56 21.29
N GLY A 303 7.62 -2.27 21.59
CA GLY A 303 8.90 -1.55 21.56
C GLY A 303 9.93 -2.12 22.54
N GLU A 304 9.48 -2.45 23.75
CA GLU A 304 10.34 -3.04 24.80
C GLU A 304 10.80 -4.45 24.41
N LEU A 305 9.93 -5.26 23.81
CA LEU A 305 10.31 -6.56 23.25
C LEU A 305 11.37 -6.41 22.14
N LYS A 306 11.23 -5.40 21.26
CA LYS A 306 12.24 -5.11 20.23
C LYS A 306 13.58 -4.73 20.84
N ASP A 307 13.57 -3.92 21.90
CA ASP A 307 14.80 -3.50 22.56
C ASP A 307 15.51 -4.68 23.24
N ILE A 308 14.78 -5.55 23.94
CA ILE A 308 15.32 -6.79 24.52
C ILE A 308 15.93 -7.68 23.43
N LEU A 309 15.23 -7.87 22.31
CA LEU A 309 15.76 -8.69 21.21
C LEU A 309 17.00 -8.07 20.58
N ARG A 310 17.10 -6.74 20.43
CA ARG A 310 18.33 -6.10 19.90
C ARG A 310 19.51 -6.29 20.83
N GLU A 311 19.28 -6.32 22.14
CA GLU A 311 20.33 -6.52 23.12
C GLU A 311 20.79 -7.99 23.18
N GLN A 312 19.89 -8.95 22.94
CA GLN A 312 20.15 -10.38 23.06
C GLN A 312 20.48 -11.09 21.74
N LEU A 313 20.02 -10.54 20.62
CA LEU A 313 20.20 -11.04 19.26
C LEU A 313 20.75 -9.88 18.42
N ASP A 314 21.96 -10.06 17.86
CA ASP A 314 22.64 -9.07 17.00
C ASP A 314 21.97 -9.00 15.60
N VAL A 315 20.66 -8.70 15.56
CA VAL A 315 19.81 -8.85 14.38
C VAL A 315 19.07 -7.54 14.06
N ASN A 316 19.12 -7.13 12.79
CA ASN A 316 18.33 -6.02 12.27
C ASN A 316 16.83 -6.41 12.21
N ILE A 317 16.02 -5.78 13.08
CA ILE A 317 14.63 -6.17 13.40
C ILE A 317 13.57 -5.81 12.33
N SER A 318 13.90 -5.05 11.28
CA SER A 318 12.87 -4.37 10.47
C SER A 318 12.06 -5.25 9.50
N GLY A 319 12.28 -6.57 9.41
CA GLY A 319 11.58 -7.43 8.44
C GLY A 319 11.09 -8.80 8.94
N SER A 320 11.68 -9.37 9.99
CA SER A 320 11.28 -10.69 10.52
C SER A 320 10.44 -10.60 11.80
N PHE A 321 10.63 -9.55 12.59
CA PHE A 321 10.05 -9.45 13.93
C PHE A 321 8.52 -9.43 13.93
N ASP A 322 7.92 -8.61 13.07
CA ASP A 322 6.46 -8.47 13.04
C ASP A 322 5.78 -9.74 12.53
N ALA A 323 6.42 -10.44 11.57
CA ALA A 323 5.95 -11.71 11.06
C ALA A 323 6.12 -12.86 12.09
N ASP A 324 7.24 -12.87 12.83
CA ASP A 324 7.47 -13.81 13.94
C ASP A 324 6.45 -13.60 15.06
N LEU A 325 6.20 -12.34 15.43
CA LEU A 325 5.17 -11.98 16.41
C LEU A 325 3.79 -12.40 15.92
N ARG A 326 3.50 -12.23 14.62
CA ARG A 326 2.23 -12.59 13.97
C ARG A 326 1.84 -14.04 14.25
N VAL A 327 2.77 -14.97 14.15
CA VAL A 327 2.45 -16.38 14.43
C VAL A 327 1.95 -16.60 15.87
N LEU A 328 2.50 -15.89 16.85
CA LEU A 328 2.14 -16.07 18.25
C LEU A 328 0.73 -15.59 18.60
N TRP A 329 0.24 -14.53 17.95
CA TRP A 329 -1.09 -13.98 18.25
C TRP A 329 -2.17 -14.32 17.23
N ARG A 330 -1.80 -14.63 15.97
CA ARG A 330 -2.75 -14.90 14.88
C ARG A 330 -2.91 -16.37 14.57
N THR A 331 -1.88 -17.16 14.87
CA THR A 331 -1.82 -18.58 14.47
C THR A 331 -1.94 -19.49 15.69
N THR A 332 -1.19 -19.22 16.76
CA THR A 332 -1.22 -20.07 17.97
C THR A 332 -2.15 -19.56 19.07
N ASP A 333 -2.67 -18.32 18.96
CA ASP A 333 -3.51 -17.66 19.97
C ASP A 333 -2.86 -17.55 21.37
N GLU A 334 -1.53 -17.64 21.44
CA GLU A 334 -0.76 -17.61 22.69
C GLU A 334 -0.45 -16.20 23.17
N VAL A 335 -0.64 -15.21 22.31
CA VAL A 335 -0.42 -13.81 22.62
C VAL A 335 -1.64 -13.00 22.23
N ARG A 336 -2.16 -12.18 23.14
CA ARG A 336 -3.19 -11.19 22.87
C ARG A 336 -2.56 -9.80 22.73
N ARG A 337 -3.10 -8.99 21.81
CA ARG A 337 -2.62 -7.62 21.56
C ARG A 337 -3.63 -6.57 22.04
N GLU A 338 -3.14 -5.50 22.66
CA GLU A 338 -3.94 -4.31 23.01
C GLU A 338 -3.20 -3.03 22.59
N GLY A 339 -3.82 -2.17 21.79
CA GLY A 339 -3.18 -0.95 21.27
C GLY A 339 -2.44 -1.17 19.94
N ARG A 340 -1.63 -0.19 19.52
CA ARG A 340 -0.99 -0.16 18.20
C ARG A 340 0.45 0.39 18.28
N GLY A 341 1.26 0.13 17.25
CA GLY A 341 2.63 0.62 17.16
C GLY A 341 3.55 0.04 18.25
N ASP A 342 4.63 0.75 18.57
CA ASP A 342 5.57 0.29 19.61
C ASP A 342 4.98 0.33 21.03
N ASP A 343 3.90 1.09 21.25
CA ASP A 343 3.14 1.11 22.50
C ASP A 343 2.14 -0.05 22.63
N GLN A 344 1.99 -0.89 21.59
CA GLN A 344 1.12 -2.06 21.63
C GLN A 344 1.54 -3.01 22.75
N MET A 345 0.58 -3.37 23.61
CA MET A 345 0.78 -4.32 24.69
C MET A 345 0.57 -5.75 24.18
N LEU A 346 1.55 -6.60 24.42
CA LEU A 346 1.54 -8.04 24.13
C LEU A 346 1.32 -8.77 25.46
N ILE A 347 0.31 -9.62 25.51
CA ILE A 347 -0.14 -10.28 26.74
C ILE A 347 -0.10 -11.78 26.49
N TRP A 348 0.64 -12.52 27.31
CA TRP A 348 0.66 -13.97 27.25
C TRP A 348 -0.71 -14.55 27.62
N THR A 349 -1.24 -15.43 26.77
CA THR A 349 -2.50 -16.15 26.94
C THR A 349 -2.38 -17.65 26.71
N GLY A 350 -1.20 -18.16 26.33
CA GLY A 350 -0.95 -19.59 26.19
C GLY A 350 -1.11 -20.35 27.51
N GLU A 351 -1.80 -21.49 27.47
CA GLU A 351 -1.98 -22.40 28.62
C GLU A 351 -0.79 -23.34 28.81
#